data_AF-A0A7X9HEN8-F1
#
_entry.id   AF-A0A7X9HEN8-F1
#
_cell.length_a   1.000
_cell.length_b   1.000
_cell.length_c   1.000
_cell.angle_alpha   90.00
_cell.angle_beta   90.00
_cell.angle_gamma   90.00
#
_symmetry.space_group_name_H-M   'P 1'
#
loop_
_entity.id
_entity.type
_entity.pdbx_description
1 polymer ?
#
loop_
_entity_poly.entity_id
_entity_poly.type
_entity_poly.pdbx_seq_one_letter_code
_entity_poly.pdbx_strand_id
1 'polypeptide(L)' 'TPSKRNEVYQLAQIFGARIAGVSNKTIILEMVNDPETIDNFIELLRPYSIKELIRTGRVSILKE' A
#
# COMPACT_ATOMS: atom_id res chain seq x y z
N THR A 1 0.10 5.69 16.93
CA THR A 1 -0.48 6.94 17.44
C THR A 1 -1.34 7.57 16.35
N PRO A 2 -2.32 8.43 16.67
CA PRO A 2 -3.21 9.03 15.68
C PRO A 2 -2.48 9.74 14.53
N SER A 3 -1.37 10.45 14.80
CA SER A 3 -0.53 11.12 13.78
C SER A 3 -0.05 10.17 12.68
N LYS A 4 0.52 9.01 13.08
CA LYS A 4 1.05 8.01 12.14
C LYS A 4 -0.02 7.43 11.21
N ARG A 5 -1.30 7.44 11.60
CA ARG A 5 -2.39 6.95 10.75
C ARG A 5 -2.68 7.92 9.62
N ASN A 6 -2.65 9.23 9.90
CA ASN A 6 -2.88 10.25 8.88
C ASN A 6 -1.77 10.23 7.83
N GLU A 7 -0.52 10.02 8.23
CA GLU A 7 0.61 9.91 7.31
C GLU A 7 0.45 8.70 6.36
N VAL A 8 0.02 7.54 6.88
CA VAL A 8 -0.29 6.35 6.06
C VAL A 8 -1.45 6.62 5.10
N TYR A 9 -2.50 7.33 5.53
CA TYR A 9 -3.59 7.71 4.64
C TYR A 9 -3.16 8.67 3.53
N GLN A 10 -2.28 9.63 3.84
CA GLN A 10 -1.71 10.53 2.83
C GLN A 10 -0.86 9.77 1.82
N LEU A 11 0.01 8.86 2.28
CA LEU A 11 0.78 7.99 1.39
C LEU A 11 -0.14 7.15 0.51
N ALA A 12 -1.19 6.54 1.06
CA ALA A 12 -2.15 5.78 0.29
C ALA A 12 -2.83 6.66 -0.78
N GLN A 13 -3.20 7.89 -0.46
CA GLN A 13 -3.79 8.84 -1.40
C GLN A 13 -2.82 9.22 -2.53
N ILE A 14 -1.55 9.50 -2.21
CA ILE A 14 -0.51 9.87 -3.20
C ILE A 14 -0.27 8.73 -4.19
N PHE A 15 -0.24 7.48 -3.71
CA PHE A 15 0.02 6.30 -4.54
C PHE A 15 -1.25 5.71 -5.17
N GLY A 16 -2.42 6.31 -4.94
CA GLY A 16 -3.70 5.79 -5.42
C GLY A 16 -4.08 4.43 -4.82
N ALA A 17 -3.56 4.10 -3.63
CA ALA A 17 -3.91 2.89 -2.92
C ALA A 17 -5.30 3.04 -2.27
N ARG A 18 -6.11 1.98 -2.36
CA ARG A 18 -7.42 1.92 -1.70
C ARG A 18 -7.26 1.40 -0.27
N ILE A 19 -7.99 2.01 0.66
CA ILE A 19 -8.14 1.49 2.01
C ILE A 19 -9.16 0.35 1.96
N ALA A 20 -8.69 -0.89 2.03
CA ALA A 20 -9.54 -2.08 2.00
C ALA A 20 -10.16 -2.38 3.38
N GLY A 21 -9.52 -1.92 4.47
CA GLY A 21 -10.02 -2.15 5.82
C GLY A 21 -9.32 -1.30 6.87
N VAL A 22 -10.03 -1.05 7.97
CA VAL A 22 -9.57 -0.21 9.08
C VAL A 22 -9.97 -0.86 10.40
N SER A 23 -9.02 -1.01 11.32
CA SER A 23 -9.28 -1.38 12.72
C SER A 23 -8.62 -0.39 13.67
N ASN A 24 -8.86 -0.53 14.98
CA ASN A 24 -8.22 0.31 16.00
C ASN A 24 -6.68 0.24 15.94
N LYS A 25 -6.11 -0.89 15.49
CA LYS A 25 -4.65 -1.15 15.52
C LYS A 25 -4.02 -1.33 14.13
N THR A 26 -4.80 -1.49 13.07
CA THR A 26 -4.31 -1.81 11.72
C THR A 26 -5.08 -1.06 10.65
N ILE A 27 -4.45 -0.92 9.49
CA ILE A 27 -5.04 -0.45 8.23
C ILE A 27 -4.62 -1.48 7.19
N ILE A 28 -5.55 -1.84 6.31
CA ILE A 28 -5.29 -2.71 5.17
C ILE A 28 -5.37 -1.82 3.93
N LEU A 29 -4.29 -1.84 3.15
CA LEU A 29 -4.16 -1.08 1.91
C LEU A 29 -4.07 -2.07 0.74
N GLU A 30 -4.70 -1.73 -0.37
CA GLU A 30 -4.54 -2.45 -1.63
C GLU A 30 -4.19 -1.48 -2.75
N MET A 31 -3.40 -1.94 -3.71
CA MET A 31 -3.08 -1.16 -4.91
C MET A 31 -2.75 -2.08 -6.07
N VAL A 32 -2.96 -1.56 -7.28
CA VAL A 32 -2.53 -2.18 -8.54
C VAL A 32 -1.65 -1.16 -9.23
N ASN A 33 -0.40 -1.53 -9.50
CA ASN A 33 0.56 -0.68 -10.18
C ASN A 33 1.73 -1.49 -10.73
N ASP A 34 2.64 -0.81 -11.42
CA ASP A 34 3.90 -1.37 -11.86
C ASP A 34 4.78 -1.81 -10.66
N PRO A 35 5.65 -2.81 -10.85
CA PRO A 35 6.44 -3.35 -9.75
C PRO A 35 7.27 -2.32 -8.99
N GLU A 36 7.88 -1.38 -9.71
CA GLU A 36 8.71 -0.32 -9.16
C GLU A 36 7.92 0.62 -8.26
N THR A 37 6.72 1.03 -8.69
CA THR A 37 5.83 1.86 -7.88
C THR A 37 5.40 1.15 -6.60
N ILE A 38 5.08 -0.15 -6.70
CA ILE A 38 4.74 -0.96 -5.52
C ILE A 38 5.93 -1.04 -4.54
N ASP A 39 7.15 -1.24 -5.05
CA ASP A 39 8.35 -1.33 -4.22
C ASP A 39 8.63 -0.01 -3.49
N ASN A 40 8.54 1.12 -4.20
CA ASN A 40 8.66 2.46 -3.61
C ASN A 40 7.61 2.71 -2.51
N PHE A 41 6.37 2.27 -2.73
CA PHE A 41 5.31 2.40 -1.73
C PHE A 41 5.61 1.58 -0.47
N ILE A 42 6.07 0.34 -0.62
CA ILE A 42 6.46 -0.53 0.49
C ILE A 42 7.60 0.10 1.30
N GLU A 43 8.62 0.65 0.63
CA GLU A 43 9.74 1.32 1.31
C GLU A 43 9.28 2.51 2.15
N LEU A 44 8.40 3.35 1.61
CA LEU A 44 7.81 4.47 2.35
C LEU A 44 6.93 4.03 3.52
N LEU A 45 6.37 2.83 3.46
CA LEU A 45 5.56 2.25 4.54
C LEU A 45 6.39 1.54 5.62
N ARG A 46 7.67 1.20 5.38
CA ARG A 46 8.53 0.50 6.36
C ARG A 46 8.58 1.18 7.74
N PRO A 47 8.69 2.52 7.87
CA PRO A 47 8.73 3.19 9.18
C PRO A 47 7.46 2.98 10.03
N TYR A 48 6.34 2.59 9.41
CA TYR A 48 5.06 2.35 10.08
C TYR A 48 4.86 0.89 10.53
N SER A 49 5.85 0.02 10.29
CA SER A 49 5.81 -1.42 10.59
C SER A 49 4.73 -2.17 9.80
N ILE A 50 5.15 -2.80 8.70
CA ILE A 50 4.30 -3.68 7.90
C ILE A 50 4.14 -5.00 8.66
N LYS A 51 2.90 -5.36 9.00
CA LYS A 51 2.60 -6.63 9.69
C LYS A 51 2.59 -7.81 8.73
N GLU A 52 1.96 -7.62 7.58
CA GLU A 52 1.76 -8.63 6.55
C GLU A 52 1.82 -7.95 5.19
N LEU A 53 2.37 -8.66 4.19
CA LEU A 53 2.48 -8.21 2.81
C LEU A 53 2.10 -9.37 1.89
N ILE A 54 1.10 -9.17 1.05
CA ILE A 54 0.69 -10.12 0.03
C ILE A 54 0.84 -9.44 -1.33
N ARG A 55 1.57 -10.08 -2.24
CA ARG A 55 1.79 -9.59 -3.60
C ARG A 55 1.56 -10.72 -4.59
N THR A 56 0.74 -10.44 -5.60
CA THR A 56 0.45 -11.37 -6.70
C THR A 56 1.64 -11.57 -7.63
N GLY A 57 2.53 -10.59 -7.74
CA GLY A 57 3.62 -10.58 -8.71
C GLY A 57 3.23 -9.86 -10.01
N ARG A 58 4.09 -9.94 -11.02
CA ARG A 58 3.83 -9.35 -12.35
C ARG A 58 2.80 -10.20 -13.09
N VAL A 59 1.79 -9.56 -13.62
CA VAL A 59 0.80 -10.16 -14.52
C VAL A 59 0.77 -9.31 -15.79
N SER A 60 0.70 -9.94 -16.94
CA SER A 60 0.65 -9.26 -18.23
C SER A 60 -0.24 -10.04 -19.18
N ILE A 61 -0.94 -9.33 -20.05
CA ILE A 61 -1.80 -9.87 -21.09
C ILE A 61 -1.36 -9.22 -22.40
N LEU A 62 -1.29 -10.00 -23.48
CA LEU A 62 -1.03 -9.45 -24.81
C LEU A 62 -2.16 -8.47 -25.16
N LYS A 63 -1.80 -7.26 -25.56
CA LYS A 63 -2.76 -6.27 -26.04
C LYS A 63 -3.19 -6.66 -27.45
N GLU A 64 -4.50 -6.75 -27.68
CA GLU A 64 -5.07 -6.87 -29.03
C GLU A 64 -4.84 -5.59 -29.86
#